data_AF-A0A940P1P2-F1
#
_entry.id   AF-A0A940P1P2-F1
#
_cell.length_a   1.000
_cell.length_b   1.000
_cell.length_c   1.000
_cell.angle_alpha   90.00
_cell.angle_beta   90.00
_cell.angle_gamma   90.00
#
_symmetry.space_group_name_H-M   'P 1'
#
loop_
_entity.id
_entity.type
_entity.pdbx_description
1 polymer ?
#
loop_
_entity_poly.entity_id
_entity_poly.type
_entity_poly.pdbx_seq_one_letter_code
_entity_poly.pdbx_strand_id
1 'polypeptide(L)'
;MPERGRTIVTFFGAYLIGKSVLNLILGFSMGNIISLVIAVVIAALWFFGVKYTNYIVTVILLFVVVWHLKDNITGFPGTWLYLTEAVVDIAVAACTVFVPDIKAHFERD
;
A
#
# COMPACT_ATOMS: atom_id res chain seq x y z
N MET A 1 -5.59 -22.42 6.24
CA MET A 1 -4.52 -21.47 5.89
C MET A 1 -4.96 -20.27 5.01
N PRO A 2 -6.07 -20.29 4.23
CA PRO A 2 -6.48 -19.10 3.47
C PRO A 2 -6.95 -17.90 4.32
N GLU A 3 -7.44 -18.14 5.52
CA GLU A 3 -7.93 -17.08 6.42
C GLU A 3 -6.81 -16.12 6.85
N ARG A 4 -5.61 -16.64 7.15
CA ARG A 4 -4.48 -15.84 7.63
C ARG A 4 -3.98 -14.84 6.59
N GLY A 5 -3.83 -15.27 5.33
CA GLY A 5 -3.48 -14.39 4.23
C GLY A 5 -4.50 -13.26 4.03
N ARG A 6 -5.80 -13.61 4.05
CA ARG A 6 -6.89 -12.62 3.95
C ARG A 6 -6.83 -11.61 5.08
N THR A 7 -6.64 -12.06 6.33
CA THR A 7 -6.51 -11.17 7.48
C THR A 7 -5.36 -10.19 7.31
N ILE A 8 -4.17 -10.67 6.90
CA ILE A 8 -2.99 -9.80 6.73
C ILE A 8 -3.23 -8.76 5.63
N VAL A 9 -3.74 -9.15 4.46
CA VAL A 9 -3.97 -8.17 3.37
C VAL A 9 -5.11 -7.21 3.69
N THR A 10 -6.05 -7.60 4.54
CA THR A 10 -7.10 -6.68 5.02
C THR A 10 -6.48 -5.61 5.91
N PHE A 11 -5.54 -5.97 6.79
CA PHE A 11 -4.78 -4.98 7.56
C PHE A 11 -3.95 -4.06 6.65
N PHE A 12 -3.31 -4.59 5.61
CA PHE A 12 -2.59 -3.74 4.65
C PHE A 12 -3.52 -2.83 3.86
N GLY A 13 -4.69 -3.30 3.44
CA GLY A 13 -5.72 -2.46 2.80
C GLY A 13 -6.19 -1.33 3.71
N ALA A 14 -6.42 -1.62 5.00
CA ALA A 14 -6.76 -0.60 5.99
C ALA A 14 -5.62 0.43 6.18
N TYR A 15 -4.36 -0.03 6.17
CA TYR A 15 -3.19 0.86 6.17
C TYR A 15 -3.19 1.80 4.95
N LEU A 16 -3.40 1.27 3.73
CA LEU A 16 -3.43 2.08 2.50
C LEU A 16 -4.51 3.17 2.56
N ILE A 17 -5.71 2.83 3.05
CA ILE A 17 -6.78 3.80 3.27
C ILE A 17 -6.36 4.83 4.31
N GLY A 18 -5.80 4.39 5.44
CA GLY A 18 -5.36 5.26 6.54
C GLY A 18 -4.33 6.30 6.09
N LYS A 19 -3.30 5.88 5.34
CA LYS A 19 -2.29 6.82 4.79
C LYS A 19 -2.89 7.78 3.77
N SER A 20 -3.81 7.32 2.91
CA SER A 20 -4.46 8.21 1.93
C SER A 20 -5.37 9.24 2.59
N VAL A 21 -6.09 8.86 3.66
CA VAL A 21 -6.86 9.79 4.48
C VAL A 21 -5.93 10.82 5.13
N LEU A 22 -4.82 10.38 5.70
CA LEU A 22 -3.83 11.28 6.30
C LEU A 22 -3.29 12.28 5.27
N ASN A 23 -2.89 11.81 4.08
CA ASN A 23 -2.42 12.68 2.99
C ASN A 23 -3.48 13.68 2.53
N LEU A 24 -4.76 13.28 2.49
CA LEU A 24 -5.86 14.19 2.16
C LEU A 24 -6.07 15.27 3.23
N ILE A 25 -5.92 14.94 4.52
CA ILE A 25 -6.04 15.90 5.62
C ILE A 25 -4.86 16.89 5.62
N LEU A 26 -3.64 16.40 5.41
CA LEU A 26 -2.43 17.22 5.43
C LEU A 26 -2.28 18.12 4.20
N GLY A 27 -2.87 17.74 3.07
CA GLY A 27 -2.84 18.53 1.84
C GLY A 27 -4.04 18.25 0.96
N PHE A 28 -5.18 18.88 1.24
CA PHE A 28 -6.39 18.64 0.46
C PHE A 28 -6.18 18.99 -1.02
N SER A 29 -6.30 17.99 -1.90
CA SER A 29 -6.10 18.14 -3.34
C SER A 29 -6.82 17.05 -4.13
N MET A 30 -7.08 17.31 -5.41
CA MET A 30 -7.68 16.30 -6.31
C MET A 30 -6.82 15.03 -6.40
N GLY A 31 -5.49 15.17 -6.39
CA GLY A 31 -4.56 14.04 -6.37
C GLY A 31 -4.73 13.15 -5.13
N ASN A 32 -4.95 13.74 -3.96
CA ASN A 32 -5.16 12.98 -2.73
C ASN A 32 -6.55 12.34 -2.65
N ILE A 33 -7.58 12.95 -3.24
CA ILE A 33 -8.90 12.32 -3.40
C ILE A 33 -8.77 11.07 -4.29
N ILE A 34 -8.09 11.20 -5.44
CA ILE A 34 -7.86 10.07 -6.35
C ILE A 34 -7.07 8.95 -5.66
N SER A 35 -6.03 9.31 -4.90
CA SER A 35 -5.22 8.35 -4.14
C SER A 35 -6.05 7.56 -3.12
N LEU A 36 -6.97 8.23 -2.43
CA LEU A 36 -7.90 7.58 -1.50
C LEU A 36 -8.84 6.61 -2.22
N VAL A 37 -9.41 7.01 -3.37
CA VAL A 37 -10.26 6.11 -4.17
C VAL A 37 -9.48 4.87 -4.61
N ILE A 38 -8.25 5.05 -5.10
CA ILE A 38 -7.36 3.94 -5.48
C ILE A 38 -7.09 3.02 -4.27
N ALA A 39 -6.81 3.57 -3.09
CA ALA A 39 -6.58 2.79 -1.88
C ALA A 39 -7.80 1.94 -1.49
N VAL A 40 -9.01 2.51 -1.57
CA VAL A 40 -10.27 1.78 -1.30
C VAL A 40 -10.48 0.66 -2.31
N VAL A 41 -10.25 0.91 -3.60
CA VAL A 41 -10.36 -0.11 -4.65
C VAL A 41 -9.36 -1.23 -4.42
N ILE A 42 -8.09 -0.91 -4.11
CA ILE A 42 -7.06 -1.90 -3.78
C ILE A 42 -7.47 -2.74 -2.57
N ALA A 43 -7.93 -2.10 -1.49
CA ALA A 43 -8.37 -2.79 -0.29
C ALA A 43 -9.52 -3.76 -0.58
N ALA A 44 -10.48 -3.36 -1.43
CA ALA A 44 -11.57 -4.25 -1.85
C ALA A 44 -11.05 -5.43 -2.69
N LEU A 45 -10.22 -5.18 -3.70
CA LEU A 45 -9.61 -6.24 -4.53
C LEU A 45 -8.81 -7.23 -3.69
N TRP A 46 -8.07 -6.73 -2.71
CA TRP A 46 -7.31 -7.55 -1.78
C TRP A 46 -8.18 -8.34 -0.82
N PHE A 47 -9.26 -7.76 -0.30
CA PHE A 47 -10.22 -8.47 0.54
C PHE A 47 -10.86 -9.66 -0.20
N PHE A 48 -11.18 -9.48 -1.48
CA PHE A 48 -11.74 -10.54 -2.33
C PHE A 48 -10.68 -11.51 -2.88
N GLY A 49 -9.38 -11.25 -2.66
CA GLY A 49 -8.29 -12.12 -3.15
C GLY A 49 -8.20 -12.17 -4.68
N VAL A 50 -8.50 -11.06 -5.37
CA VAL A 50 -8.49 -11.01 -6.84
C VAL A 50 -7.10 -11.38 -7.37
N LYS A 51 -7.07 -12.31 -8.34
CA LYS A 51 -5.83 -12.92 -8.83
C LYS A 51 -4.79 -11.90 -9.28
N TYR A 52 -3.54 -12.13 -8.87
CA TYR A 52 -2.36 -11.34 -9.23
C TYR A 52 -2.34 -9.85 -8.83
N THR A 53 -3.35 -9.37 -8.10
CA THR A 53 -3.41 -7.96 -7.67
C THR A 53 -2.30 -7.59 -6.68
N ASN A 54 -1.75 -8.54 -5.94
CA ASN A 54 -0.58 -8.35 -5.08
C ASN A 54 0.65 -7.86 -5.86
N TYR A 55 0.90 -8.41 -7.05
CA TYR A 55 2.04 -8.03 -7.88
C TYR A 55 1.85 -6.62 -8.48
N ILE A 56 0.65 -6.32 -8.97
CA ILE A 56 0.31 -5.00 -9.53
C ILE A 56 0.50 -3.91 -8.48
N VAL A 57 -0.05 -4.12 -7.28
CA VAL A 57 0.04 -3.13 -6.20
C VAL A 57 1.47 -3.01 -5.67
N THR A 58 2.24 -4.09 -5.63
CA THR A 58 3.67 -4.02 -5.29
C THR A 58 4.43 -3.09 -6.23
N VAL A 59 4.20 -3.20 -7.55
CA VAL A 59 4.84 -2.31 -8.54
C VAL A 59 4.42 -0.86 -8.31
N ILE A 60 3.14 -0.59 -8.05
CA ILE A 60 2.64 0.75 -7.77
C ILE A 60 3.30 1.34 -6.51
N LEU A 61 3.35 0.59 -5.41
CA LEU A 61 3.97 1.05 -4.16
C LEU A 61 5.44 1.38 -4.35
N LEU A 62 6.21 0.49 -4.97
CA LEU A 62 7.63 0.72 -5.20
C LEU A 62 7.87 1.89 -6.17
N PHE A 63 7.02 2.05 -7.19
CA PHE A 63 7.09 3.20 -8.08
C PHE A 63 6.88 4.52 -7.33
N VAL A 64 5.85 4.61 -6.47
CA VAL A 64 5.57 5.81 -5.67
C VAL A 64 6.73 6.13 -4.71
N VAL A 65 7.30 5.11 -4.07
CA VAL A 65 8.47 5.26 -3.20
C VAL A 65 9.65 5.85 -3.98
N VAL A 66 10.00 5.28 -5.13
CA VAL A 66 11.11 5.76 -5.96
C VAL A 66 10.86 7.17 -6.47
N TRP A 67 9.62 7.48 -6.87
CA TRP A 67 9.23 8.79 -7.39
C TRP A 67 9.45 9.91 -6.36
N HIS A 68 9.13 9.68 -5.09
CA HIS A 68 9.23 10.68 -4.02
C HIS A 68 10.51 10.55 -3.19
N LEU A 69 11.37 9.57 -3.46
CA LEU A 69 12.52 9.23 -2.60
C LEU A 69 13.46 10.41 -2.39
N LYS A 70 13.82 11.10 -3.48
CA LYS A 70 14.76 12.22 -3.44
C LYS A 70 14.21 13.37 -2.58
N ASP A 71 12.96 13.75 -2.80
CA ASP A 71 12.32 14.87 -2.09
C ASP A 71 12.15 14.53 -0.61
N ASN A 72 11.75 13.30 -0.30
CA ASN A 72 11.60 12.82 1.06
C ASN A 72 12.95 12.77 1.81
N ILE A 73 14.04 12.36 1.17
CA ILE A 73 15.37 12.34 1.81
C ILE A 73 15.92 13.76 2.01
N THR A 74 15.85 14.59 0.97
CA THR A 74 16.43 15.94 1.01
C THR A 74 15.65 16.91 1.91
N GLY A 75 14.36 16.67 2.11
CA GLY A 75 13.51 17.43 3.03
C GLY A 75 13.60 17.02 4.51
N PHE A 76 14.45 16.05 4.86
CA PHE A 76 14.59 15.58 6.24
C PHE A 76 15.25 16.66 7.13
N PRO A 77 14.75 16.93 8.36
CA PRO A 77 13.76 16.17 9.13
C PRO A 77 12.29 16.52 8.88
N GLY A 78 11.96 17.54 8.07
CA GLY A 78 10.59 18.00 7.84
C GLY A 78 9.68 16.96 7.17
N THR A 79 10.25 16.01 6.43
CA THR A 79 9.56 14.95 5.66
C THR A 79 9.55 13.58 6.37
N TRP A 80 9.89 13.51 7.66
CA TRP A 80 10.03 12.23 8.39
C TRP A 80 8.80 11.32 8.29
N LEU A 81 7.60 11.89 8.23
CA LEU A 81 6.34 11.15 8.07
C LEU A 81 6.30 10.43 6.71
N TYR A 82 6.66 11.11 5.62
CA TYR A 82 6.69 10.54 4.27
C TYR A 82 7.80 9.49 4.10
N LEU A 83 8.95 9.67 4.77
CA LEU A 83 9.99 8.64 4.82
C LEU A 83 9.53 7.39 5.58
N THR A 84 8.83 7.58 6.71
CA THR A 84 8.26 6.46 7.47
C THR A 84 7.23 5.72 6.65
N GLU A 85 6.35 6.46 5.96
CA GLU A 85 5.38 5.89 5.03
C GLU A 85 6.06 5.06 3.93
N ALA A 86 7.11 5.59 3.31
CA ALA A 86 7.86 4.86 2.27
C ALA A 86 8.48 3.56 2.79
N VAL A 87 9.00 3.53 4.03
CA VAL A 87 9.51 2.30 4.65
C VAL A 87 8.40 1.27 4.85
N VAL A 88 7.23 1.70 5.32
CA VAL A 88 6.08 0.81 5.49
C VAL A 88 5.57 0.30 4.14
N ASP A 89 5.51 1.14 3.11
CA ASP A 89 5.13 0.73 1.75
C ASP A 89 6.05 -0.37 1.20
N ILE A 90 7.37 -0.23 1.38
CA ILE A 90 8.35 -1.26 1.01
C ILE A 90 8.08 -2.56 1.76
N ALA A 91 7.80 -2.49 3.07
CA ALA A 91 7.52 -3.67 3.88
C ALA A 91 6.22 -4.37 3.45
N VAL A 92 5.17 -3.60 3.13
CA VAL A 92 3.90 -4.14 2.59
C VAL A 92 4.15 -4.83 1.25
N ALA A 93 4.84 -4.15 0.33
CA ALA A 93 5.20 -4.70 -0.98
C ALA A 93 6.01 -6.01 -0.88
N ALA A 94 7.00 -6.04 0.01
CA ALA A 94 7.78 -7.25 0.27
C ALA A 94 6.90 -8.36 0.84
N CYS A 95 6.04 -8.07 1.82
CA CYS A 95 5.13 -9.06 2.40
C CYS A 95 4.20 -9.67 1.33
N THR A 96 3.62 -8.84 0.46
CA THR A 96 2.68 -9.29 -0.57
C THR A 96 3.29 -10.19 -1.64
N VAL A 97 4.62 -10.18 -1.79
CA VAL A 97 5.36 -11.02 -2.74
C VAL A 97 6.00 -12.23 -2.06
N PHE A 98 6.51 -12.09 -0.84
CA PHE A 98 7.35 -13.12 -0.22
C PHE A 98 6.66 -13.94 0.88
N VAL A 99 5.54 -13.47 1.46
CA VAL A 99 4.85 -14.22 2.52
C VAL A 99 3.94 -15.29 1.91
N PRO A 100 4.20 -16.59 2.14
CA PRO A 100 3.45 -17.68 1.48
C PRO A 100 1.95 -17.63 1.74
N ASP A 101 1.55 -17.33 2.99
CA ASP A 101 0.14 -17.22 3.38
C ASP A 101 -0.59 -16.13 2.59
N ILE A 102 0.11 -15.03 2.26
CA ILE A 102 -0.44 -13.93 1.48
C ILE A 102 -0.53 -14.31 0.00
N LYS A 103 0.53 -14.89 -0.58
CA LYS A 103 0.51 -15.36 -1.99
C LYS A 103 -0.62 -16.34 -2.24
N ALA A 104 -0.76 -17.31 -1.35
CA ALA A 104 -1.83 -18.31 -1.38
C ALA A 104 -3.23 -17.68 -1.26
N HIS A 105 -3.36 -16.39 -0.94
CA HIS A 105 -4.62 -15.67 -1.02
C HIS A 105 -5.01 -15.23 -2.42
N PHE A 106 -4.02 -14.82 -3.21
CA PHE A 106 -4.21 -14.27 -4.54
C PHE A 106 -4.07 -15.34 -5.64
N GLU A 107 -3.52 -16.50 -5.33
CA GLU A 107 -3.25 -17.58 -6.30
C GLU A 107 -4.23 -18.76 -6.16
N ARG A 108 -5.37 -18.57 -5.47
CA ARG A 108 -6.40 -19.61 -5.29
C ARG A 108 -7.19 -19.80 -6.59
N ASP A 109 -7.43 -21.04 -6.97
CA ASP A 109 -8.19 -21.36 -8.20
C ASP A 109 -9.64 -20.90 -8.17
#